data_AF-A0A9E6RH35-F1
#
_entry.id   AF-A0A9E6RH35-F1
#
_cell.length_a   1.000
_cell.length_b   1.000
_cell.length_c   1.000
_cell.angle_alpha   90.00
_cell.angle_beta   90.00
_cell.angle_gamma   90.00
#
_symmetry.space_group_name_H-M   'P 1'
#
loop_
_entity.id
_entity.type
_entity.pdbx_description
1 polymer ?
#
loop_
_entity_poly.entity_id
_entity_poly.type
_entity_poly.pdbx_seq_one_letter_code
_entity_poly.pdbx_strand_id
1 'polypeptide(L)'
;MMTSGPASLPVSTTLRGGPGNDLLIGGPGQDLAVFTGPATEYRITVVGRFARVDHQVATGQMVGAPQPDGRDTLVDVELLQFSNGTVTIGSPAVPSFVGGFDARFYLVVNADVARAVGTADPTAFALAHWTTAGWREGRDPNAFFDTDWYLANNPDVARAGINPLDHYMGGGWRENRDPSPNFDTSAYLARHSDVRLAGLNPLEHFLGSGFFEDRIFFPAGA
;
A
#
# COMPACT_ATOMS: atom_id res chain seq x y z
N MET A 1 -30.85 -11.14 14.74
CA MET A 1 -30.44 -9.72 14.68
C MET A 1 -29.01 -9.63 15.13
N MET A 2 -28.05 -9.57 14.20
CA MET A 2 -26.66 -9.24 14.52
C MET A 2 -26.50 -7.76 14.20
N THR A 3 -26.31 -6.94 15.23
CA THR A 3 -25.97 -5.53 15.08
C THR A 3 -24.48 -5.45 14.75
N SER A 4 -24.14 -5.25 13.48
CA SER A 4 -22.81 -4.75 13.12
C SER A 4 -22.67 -3.36 13.72
N GLY A 5 -21.79 -3.22 14.72
CA GLY A 5 -21.37 -1.91 15.21
C GLY A 5 -20.73 -1.10 14.07
N PRO A 6 -20.77 0.25 14.13
CA PRO A 6 -20.17 1.07 13.09
C PRO A 6 -18.69 0.73 12.97
N ALA A 7 -18.23 0.47 11.74
CA ALA A 7 -16.82 0.37 11.43
C ALA A 7 -16.12 1.63 11.98
N SER A 8 -15.13 1.43 12.85
CA SER A 8 -14.27 2.50 13.33
C SER A 8 -13.70 3.26 12.14
N LEU A 9 -13.94 4.58 12.09
CA LEU A 9 -13.34 5.46 11.08
C LEU A 9 -11.81 5.28 11.07
N PRO A 10 -11.16 5.34 9.90
CA PRO A 10 -9.71 5.18 9.83
C PRO A 10 -9.00 6.25 10.70
N VAL A 11 -8.01 5.83 11.48
CA VAL A 11 -7.40 6.63 12.55
C VAL A 11 -6.38 7.58 11.94
N SER A 12 -6.74 8.87 11.85
CA SER A 12 -5.81 9.92 11.42
C SER A 12 -4.68 10.11 12.44
N THR A 13 -3.43 10.13 11.98
CA THR A 13 -2.24 10.27 12.83
C THR A 13 -1.41 11.50 12.50
N THR A 14 -0.65 11.98 13.49
CA THR A 14 0.35 13.04 13.31
C THR A 14 1.75 12.45 13.51
N LEU A 15 2.54 12.46 12.46
CA LEU A 15 3.91 11.95 12.40
C LEU A 15 4.87 13.14 12.44
N ARG A 16 5.99 13.01 13.15
CA ARG A 16 7.04 14.04 13.19
C ARG A 16 8.28 13.45 12.53
N GLY A 17 8.76 14.08 11.45
CA GLY A 17 10.05 13.76 10.85
C GLY A 17 11.16 14.03 11.86
N GLY A 18 11.24 15.28 12.33
CA GLY A 18 12.35 15.69 13.18
C GLY A 18 13.66 15.75 12.38
N PRO A 19 14.81 15.92 13.05
CA PRO A 19 16.10 15.97 12.37
C PRO A 19 16.56 14.59 11.93
N GLY A 20 16.95 14.42 10.66
CA GLY A 20 17.53 13.16 10.21
C GLY A 20 17.17 12.76 8.80
N ASN A 21 17.07 11.45 8.56
CA ASN A 21 16.44 10.92 7.37
C ASN A 21 15.48 9.86 7.89
N ASP A 22 14.19 10.15 7.87
CA ASP A 22 13.20 9.37 8.59
C ASP A 22 12.27 8.59 7.64
N LEU A 23 11.71 7.49 8.16
CA LEU A 23 10.60 6.77 7.53
C LEU A 23 9.33 7.05 8.30
N LEU A 24 8.37 7.72 7.67
CA LEU A 24 7.10 8.12 8.26
C LEU A 24 5.95 7.35 7.60
N ILE A 25 5.18 6.59 8.37
CA ILE A 25 4.12 5.70 7.87
C ILE A 25 2.79 6.14 8.47
N GLY A 26 1.87 6.68 7.65
CA GLY A 26 0.56 7.17 8.09
C GLY A 26 -0.47 6.06 8.26
N GLY A 27 -0.49 5.11 7.34
CA GLY A 27 -1.48 4.02 7.35
C GLY A 27 -2.85 4.49 6.88
N PRO A 28 -3.97 3.87 7.33
CA PRO A 28 -5.31 4.28 6.93
C PRO A 28 -5.75 5.54 7.69
N GLY A 29 -6.23 6.55 6.96
CA GLY A 29 -6.70 7.79 7.58
C GLY A 29 -6.31 9.00 6.76
N GLN A 30 -6.42 10.19 7.37
CA GLN A 30 -5.75 11.38 6.88
C GLN A 30 -4.57 11.64 7.80
N ASP A 31 -3.37 11.42 7.30
CA ASP A 31 -2.15 11.46 8.08
C ASP A 31 -1.34 12.72 7.78
N LEU A 32 -0.82 13.33 8.86
CA LEU A 32 -0.11 14.59 8.84
C LEU A 32 1.35 14.37 9.26
N ALA A 33 2.29 14.54 8.33
CA ALA A 33 3.71 14.64 8.67
C ALA A 33 4.10 16.09 8.96
N VAL A 34 4.81 16.33 10.06
CA VAL A 34 5.22 17.68 10.50
C VAL A 34 6.72 17.88 10.31
N PHE A 35 7.06 18.95 9.61
CA PHE A 35 8.41 19.43 9.32
C PHE A 35 8.65 20.80 9.96
N THR A 36 9.90 21.11 10.26
CA THR A 36 10.26 22.29 11.06
C THR A 36 10.41 23.58 10.24
N GLY A 37 10.79 23.46 8.97
CA GLY A 37 11.03 24.60 8.07
C GLY A 37 9.81 25.00 7.21
N PRO A 38 9.91 26.10 6.45
CA PRO A 38 8.92 26.48 5.45
C PRO A 38 8.98 25.57 4.22
N ALA A 39 7.84 25.30 3.58
CA ALA A 39 7.75 24.40 2.42
C ALA A 39 8.69 24.76 1.25
N THR A 40 9.09 26.03 1.13
CA THR A 40 10.03 26.53 0.11
C THR A 40 11.45 25.99 0.26
N GLU A 41 11.80 25.46 1.44
CA GLU A 41 13.10 24.83 1.71
C GLU A 41 13.09 23.34 1.39
N TYR A 42 11.97 22.76 0.95
CA TYR A 42 11.84 21.33 0.69
C TYR A 42 11.57 21.05 -0.78
N ARG A 43 12.15 19.96 -1.26
CA ARG A 43 11.74 19.32 -2.52
C ARG A 43 10.85 18.14 -2.18
N ILE A 44 9.62 18.17 -2.68
CA ILE A 44 8.65 17.09 -2.48
C ILE A 44 8.52 16.30 -3.80
N THR A 45 8.69 14.99 -3.74
CA THR A 45 8.45 14.07 -4.86
C THR A 45 7.43 13.03 -4.43
N VAL A 46 6.35 12.84 -5.18
CA VAL A 46 5.29 11.88 -4.85
C VAL A 46 5.21 10.81 -5.94
N VAL A 47 5.25 9.53 -5.55
CA VAL A 47 5.12 8.38 -6.45
C VAL A 47 4.20 7.35 -5.79
N GLY A 48 2.97 7.24 -6.28
CA GLY A 48 2.01 6.26 -5.75
C GLY A 48 1.66 6.56 -4.29
N ARG A 49 1.95 5.61 -3.39
CA ARG A 49 1.77 5.76 -1.92
C ARG A 49 2.99 6.32 -1.20
N PHE A 50 4.09 6.52 -1.93
CA PHE A 50 5.34 7.03 -1.38
C PHE A 50 5.46 8.52 -1.65
N ALA A 51 5.94 9.28 -0.67
CA ALA A 51 6.45 10.62 -0.89
C ALA A 51 7.87 10.71 -0.35
N ARG A 52 8.67 11.57 -0.99
CA ARG A 52 10.02 11.91 -0.55
C ARG A 52 10.06 13.40 -0.29
N VAL A 53 10.50 13.77 0.90
CA VAL A 53 10.61 15.16 1.35
C VAL A 53 12.07 15.43 1.63
N ASP A 54 12.73 16.12 0.70
CA ASP A 54 14.15 16.43 0.79
C ASP A 54 14.34 17.90 1.21
N HIS A 55 14.78 18.13 2.45
CA HIS A 55 15.19 19.45 2.94
C HIS A 55 16.43 19.93 2.17
N GLN A 56 16.25 20.97 1.36
CA GLN A 56 17.28 21.64 0.59
C GLN A 56 17.98 22.69 1.46
N VAL A 57 18.90 22.27 2.33
CA VAL A 57 19.70 23.21 3.13
C VAL A 57 20.62 24.04 2.22
N ALA A 58 20.63 25.37 2.40
CA ALA A 58 21.60 26.23 1.73
C ALA A 58 23.03 25.84 2.14
N THR A 59 23.94 25.84 1.18
CA THR A 59 25.36 25.49 1.39
C THR A 59 25.98 26.46 2.41
N GLY A 60 26.27 25.99 3.63
CA GLY A 60 26.89 26.80 4.68
C GLY A 60 26.31 26.69 6.09
N GLN A 61 25.67 25.56 6.46
CA GLN A 61 25.11 25.38 7.80
C GLN A 61 26.18 25.59 8.89
N MET A 62 25.94 26.59 9.74
CA MET A 62 26.83 26.96 10.83
C MET A 62 26.90 25.84 11.88
N VAL A 63 28.10 25.57 12.38
CA VAL A 63 28.33 24.60 13.46
C VAL A 63 27.49 24.99 14.69
N GLY A 64 26.58 24.12 15.12
CA GLY A 64 25.67 24.33 16.25
C GLY A 64 24.24 24.74 15.90
N ALA A 65 23.90 24.90 14.62
CA ALA A 65 22.51 25.03 14.19
C ALA A 65 21.73 23.72 14.42
N PRO A 66 20.40 23.76 14.65
CA PRO A 66 19.57 22.55 14.66
C PRO A 66 19.85 21.71 13.42
N GLN A 67 20.00 20.41 13.61
CA GLN A 67 20.21 19.49 12.49
C GLN A 67 18.99 19.58 11.55
N PRO A 68 19.19 19.64 10.23
CA PRO A 68 18.08 19.76 9.29
C PRO A 68 17.22 18.51 9.35
N ASP A 69 15.93 18.67 9.02
CA ASP A 69 15.02 17.54 8.80
C ASP A 69 15.54 16.52 7.78
N GLY A 70 16.47 16.90 6.90
CA GLY A 70 17.16 16.02 5.96
C GLY A 70 16.25 15.40 4.92
N ARG A 71 16.35 14.09 4.67
CA ARG A 71 15.66 13.39 3.58
C ARG A 71 14.74 12.32 4.15
N ASP A 72 13.44 12.61 4.08
CA ASP A 72 12.42 11.76 4.65
C ASP A 72 11.67 10.99 3.57
N THR A 73 11.33 9.75 3.90
CA THR A 73 10.48 8.87 3.08
C THR A 73 9.17 8.68 3.81
N LEU A 74 8.07 9.00 3.14
CA LEU A 74 6.72 8.97 3.68
C LEU A 74 5.94 7.89 2.95
N VAL A 75 5.09 7.17 3.67
CA VAL A 75 4.16 6.20 3.11
C VAL A 75 2.76 6.43 3.66
N ASP A 76 1.78 6.51 2.76
CA ASP A 76 0.37 6.77 3.10
C ASP A 76 0.22 8.02 4.00
N VAL A 77 0.88 9.13 3.60
CA VAL A 77 0.75 10.42 4.26
C VAL A 77 0.15 11.41 3.26
N GLU A 78 -0.87 12.13 3.69
CA GLU A 78 -1.61 13.04 2.80
C GLU A 78 -1.27 14.50 2.98
N LEU A 79 -0.90 14.87 4.19
CA LEU A 79 -0.70 16.24 4.57
C LEU A 79 0.72 16.41 5.09
N LEU A 80 1.39 17.46 4.62
CA LEU A 80 2.67 17.91 5.14
C LEU A 80 2.46 19.25 5.83
N GLN A 81 2.68 19.31 7.14
CA GLN A 81 2.72 20.57 7.89
C GLN A 81 4.13 21.15 7.84
N PHE A 82 4.24 22.37 7.32
CA PHE A 82 5.44 23.20 7.39
C PHE A 82 5.19 24.42 8.27
N SER A 83 6.24 25.18 8.58
CA SER A 83 6.12 26.40 9.40
C SER A 83 5.31 27.51 8.72
N ASN A 84 5.22 27.50 7.39
CA ASN A 84 4.51 28.51 6.59
C ASN A 84 3.17 28.03 6.00
N GLY A 85 2.71 26.81 6.35
CA GLY A 85 1.43 26.29 5.89
C GLY A 85 1.41 24.78 5.72
N THR A 86 0.27 24.25 5.27
CA THR A 86 0.07 22.82 5.02
C THR A 86 0.02 22.56 3.51
N VAL A 87 0.71 21.52 3.05
CA VAL A 87 0.67 21.05 1.67
C VAL A 87 -0.08 19.72 1.62
N THR A 88 -1.06 19.61 0.75
CA THR A 88 -1.72 18.34 0.44
C THR A 88 -0.94 17.62 -0.65
N ILE A 89 -0.39 16.44 -0.35
CA ILE A 89 0.40 15.61 -1.27
C ILE A 89 -0.33 14.34 -1.72
N GLY A 90 -1.47 14.05 -1.09
CA GLY A 90 -2.32 12.90 -1.38
C GLY A 90 -3.77 13.18 -1.02
N SER A 91 -4.59 12.14 -1.06
CA SER A 91 -5.94 12.13 -0.47
C SER A 91 -5.96 11.03 0.57
N PRO A 92 -6.75 11.15 1.67
CA PRO A 92 -6.72 10.22 2.79
C PRO A 92 -6.63 8.81 2.26
N ALA A 93 -5.67 8.03 2.75
CA ALA A 93 -5.65 6.61 2.54
C ALA A 93 -6.96 6.04 3.10
N VAL A 94 -8.02 6.08 2.28
CA VAL A 94 -9.00 5.01 2.23
C VAL A 94 -8.12 3.77 2.11
N PRO A 95 -8.22 2.75 3.00
CA PRO A 95 -7.35 1.60 2.93
C PRO A 95 -7.37 1.10 1.49
N SER A 96 -6.31 1.43 0.74
CA SER A 96 -6.28 1.12 -0.68
C SER A 96 -6.12 -0.37 -0.85
N PHE A 97 -5.80 -1.06 0.26
CA PHE A 97 -5.69 -2.47 0.45
C PHE A 97 -6.87 -3.03 1.26
N VAL A 98 -7.91 -3.55 0.58
CA VAL A 98 -9.01 -4.27 1.23
C VAL A 98 -8.95 -5.73 0.81
N GLY A 99 -8.65 -6.62 1.76
CA GLY A 99 -8.65 -8.07 1.52
C GLY A 99 -7.80 -8.48 0.31
N GLY A 100 -6.61 -7.90 0.14
CA GLY A 100 -5.75 -8.20 -0.99
C GLY A 100 -5.81 -7.22 -2.17
N PHE A 101 -6.85 -6.40 -2.27
CA PHE A 101 -7.07 -5.57 -3.45
C PHE A 101 -6.43 -4.19 -3.28
N ASP A 102 -5.55 -3.78 -4.20
CA ASP A 102 -4.92 -2.45 -4.25
C ASP A 102 -5.63 -1.54 -5.28
N ALA A 103 -6.56 -0.70 -4.82
CA ALA A 103 -7.33 0.19 -5.68
C ALA A 103 -6.46 1.20 -6.45
N ARG A 104 -5.34 1.66 -5.87
CA ARG A 104 -4.44 2.62 -6.54
C ARG A 104 -3.70 1.94 -7.67
N PHE A 105 -3.09 0.79 -7.40
CA PHE A 105 -2.48 -0.05 -8.44
C PHE A 105 -3.50 -0.32 -9.56
N TYR A 106 -4.70 -0.75 -9.18
CA TYR A 106 -5.74 -1.12 -10.13
C TYR A 106 -6.12 0.03 -11.07
N LEU A 107 -6.30 1.24 -10.56
CA LEU A 107 -6.62 2.41 -11.38
C LEU A 107 -5.42 2.91 -12.20
N VAL A 108 -4.19 2.77 -11.69
CA VAL A 108 -2.97 3.15 -12.43
C VAL A 108 -2.76 2.23 -13.63
N VAL A 109 -2.97 0.92 -13.45
CA VAL A 109 -2.75 -0.08 -14.51
C VAL A 109 -3.92 -0.13 -15.49
N ASN A 110 -5.15 0.16 -15.04
CA ASN A 110 -6.36 0.09 -15.87
C ASN A 110 -6.93 1.48 -16.15
N ALA A 111 -6.31 2.19 -17.11
CA ALA A 111 -6.63 3.57 -17.45
C ALA A 111 -8.09 3.77 -17.92
N ASP A 112 -8.71 2.75 -18.51
CA ASP A 112 -10.12 2.74 -18.87
C ASP A 112 -11.03 2.83 -17.63
N VAL A 113 -10.72 2.07 -16.58
CA VAL A 113 -11.44 2.12 -15.29
C VAL A 113 -11.25 3.48 -14.65
N ALA A 114 -10.02 3.98 -14.63
CA ALA A 114 -9.71 5.30 -14.08
C ALA A 114 -10.49 6.42 -14.78
N ARG A 115 -10.62 6.36 -16.11
CA ARG A 115 -11.45 7.31 -16.87
C ARG A 115 -12.95 7.17 -16.57
N ALA A 116 -13.41 5.97 -16.24
CA ALA A 116 -14.81 5.69 -15.96
C ALA A 116 -15.25 6.08 -14.54
N VAL A 117 -14.32 6.31 -13.61
CA VAL A 117 -14.62 6.74 -12.22
C VAL A 117 -15.49 8.01 -12.19
N GLY A 118 -15.17 9.00 -13.03
CA GLY A 118 -15.89 10.28 -13.05
C GLY A 118 -15.84 10.99 -11.70
N THR A 119 -17.01 11.21 -11.08
CA THR A 119 -17.14 11.85 -9.75
C THR A 119 -17.40 10.83 -8.62
N ALA A 120 -17.37 9.53 -8.91
CA ALA A 120 -17.54 8.50 -7.90
C ALA A 120 -16.32 8.41 -6.97
N ASP A 121 -16.49 7.77 -5.81
CA ASP A 121 -15.35 7.35 -4.98
C ASP A 121 -14.46 6.38 -5.78
N PRO A 122 -13.19 6.74 -6.08
CA PRO A 122 -12.31 5.89 -6.88
C PRO A 122 -12.09 4.51 -6.28
N THR A 123 -12.02 4.39 -4.95
CA THR A 123 -11.74 3.11 -4.27
C THR A 123 -12.94 2.18 -4.40
N ALA A 124 -14.13 2.66 -4.05
CA ALA A 124 -15.36 1.90 -4.19
C ALA A 124 -15.64 1.52 -5.66
N PHE A 125 -15.37 2.44 -6.59
CA PHE A 125 -15.53 2.19 -8.02
C PHE A 125 -14.57 1.11 -8.52
N ALA A 126 -13.28 1.19 -8.17
CA ALA A 126 -12.27 0.20 -8.57
C ALA A 126 -12.58 -1.18 -7.99
N LEU A 127 -12.96 -1.27 -6.71
CA LEU A 127 -13.31 -2.53 -6.06
C LEU A 127 -14.59 -3.14 -6.68
N ALA A 128 -15.58 -2.31 -7.00
CA ALA A 128 -16.78 -2.77 -7.70
C ALA A 128 -16.45 -3.31 -9.09
N HIS A 129 -15.59 -2.62 -9.85
CA HIS A 129 -15.11 -3.11 -11.13
C HIS A 129 -14.38 -4.45 -10.98
N TRP A 130 -13.44 -4.54 -10.04
CA TRP A 130 -12.70 -5.77 -9.75
C TRP A 130 -13.64 -6.95 -9.50
N THR A 131 -14.55 -6.81 -8.54
CA THR A 131 -15.42 -7.89 -8.09
C THR A 131 -16.41 -8.36 -9.14
N THR A 132 -16.86 -7.46 -10.04
CA THR A 132 -17.90 -7.76 -11.03
C THR A 132 -17.36 -8.17 -12.41
N ALA A 133 -16.23 -7.60 -12.83
CA ALA A 133 -15.68 -7.76 -14.17
C ALA A 133 -14.17 -8.00 -14.19
N GLY A 134 -13.41 -7.25 -13.40
CA GLY A 134 -11.96 -7.15 -13.48
C GLY A 134 -11.21 -8.48 -13.45
N TRP A 135 -11.55 -9.38 -12.52
CA TRP A 135 -10.90 -10.68 -12.43
C TRP A 135 -11.23 -11.61 -13.60
N ARG A 136 -12.38 -11.41 -14.25
CA ARG A 136 -12.78 -12.17 -15.46
C ARG A 136 -12.12 -11.64 -16.72
N GLU A 137 -11.63 -10.41 -16.66
CA GLU A 137 -10.87 -9.75 -17.70
C GLU A 137 -9.35 -10.02 -17.56
N GLY A 138 -8.93 -10.84 -16.59
CA GLY A 138 -7.52 -11.16 -16.34
C GLY A 138 -6.73 -10.02 -15.70
N ARG A 139 -7.40 -9.01 -15.13
CA ARG A 139 -6.71 -7.85 -14.53
C ARG A 139 -6.12 -8.22 -13.18
N ASP A 140 -4.99 -7.63 -12.82
CA ASP A 140 -4.36 -7.92 -11.53
C ASP A 140 -4.90 -7.00 -10.42
N PRO A 141 -5.25 -7.54 -9.24
CA PRO A 141 -5.80 -6.74 -8.14
C PRO A 141 -4.73 -5.99 -7.35
N ASN A 142 -3.46 -6.40 -7.45
CA ASN A 142 -2.30 -5.75 -6.84
C ASN A 142 -1.03 -6.20 -7.59
N ALA A 143 0.12 -5.60 -7.30
CA ALA A 143 1.38 -5.86 -8.01
C ALA A 143 2.00 -7.26 -7.81
N PHE A 144 1.49 -8.07 -6.87
CA PHE A 144 2.05 -9.37 -6.47
C PHE A 144 1.05 -10.52 -6.64
N PHE A 145 -0.11 -10.24 -7.24
CA PHE A 145 -1.11 -11.23 -7.59
C PHE A 145 -1.30 -11.22 -9.10
N ASP A 146 -1.13 -12.37 -9.74
CA ASP A 146 -1.30 -12.55 -11.18
C ASP A 146 -2.59 -13.37 -11.40
N THR A 147 -3.64 -12.70 -11.87
CA THR A 147 -4.98 -13.28 -11.97
C THR A 147 -5.03 -14.46 -12.93
N ASP A 148 -4.46 -14.27 -14.13
CA ASP A 148 -4.49 -15.28 -15.18
C ASP A 148 -3.60 -16.48 -14.82
N TRP A 149 -2.41 -16.23 -14.29
CA TRP A 149 -1.52 -17.28 -13.81
C TRP A 149 -2.14 -18.05 -12.66
N TYR A 150 -2.75 -17.36 -11.69
CA TYR A 150 -3.39 -18.02 -10.57
C TYR A 150 -4.51 -18.95 -11.05
N LEU A 151 -5.39 -18.50 -11.95
CA LEU A 151 -6.46 -19.34 -12.48
C LEU A 151 -5.94 -20.50 -13.34
N ALA A 152 -4.87 -20.29 -14.10
CA ALA A 152 -4.22 -21.34 -14.88
C ALA A 152 -3.61 -22.45 -14.00
N ASN A 153 -3.00 -22.05 -12.87
CA ASN A 153 -2.39 -22.97 -11.92
C ASN A 153 -3.39 -23.61 -10.94
N ASN A 154 -4.60 -23.06 -10.85
CA ASN A 154 -5.65 -23.49 -9.93
C ASN A 154 -6.96 -23.80 -10.70
N PRO A 155 -6.98 -24.87 -11.52
CA PRO A 155 -8.10 -25.16 -12.42
C PRO A 155 -9.41 -25.50 -11.69
N ASP A 156 -9.33 -25.94 -10.44
CA ASP A 156 -10.49 -26.13 -9.57
C ASP A 156 -11.19 -24.80 -9.24
N VAL A 157 -10.42 -23.74 -8.96
CA VAL A 157 -10.93 -22.38 -8.72
C VAL A 157 -11.52 -21.80 -10.00
N ALA A 158 -10.80 -21.95 -11.12
CA ALA A 158 -11.27 -21.49 -12.43
C ALA A 158 -12.59 -22.15 -12.84
N ARG A 159 -12.69 -23.48 -12.69
CA ARG A 159 -13.92 -24.23 -13.01
C ARG A 159 -15.09 -23.90 -12.08
N ALA A 160 -14.80 -23.58 -10.81
CA ALA A 160 -15.81 -23.14 -9.86
C ALA A 160 -16.28 -21.70 -10.11
N GLY A 161 -15.58 -20.93 -10.95
CA GLY A 161 -15.91 -19.52 -11.23
C GLY A 161 -15.77 -18.63 -10.00
N ILE A 162 -14.87 -18.98 -9.08
CA ILE A 162 -14.60 -18.23 -7.85
C ILE A 162 -13.60 -17.11 -8.18
N ASN A 163 -13.79 -15.93 -7.60
CA ASN A 163 -12.82 -14.85 -7.71
C ASN A 163 -11.45 -15.31 -7.13
N PRO A 164 -10.36 -15.25 -7.91
CA PRO A 164 -9.08 -15.83 -7.52
C PRO A 164 -8.46 -15.17 -6.28
N LEU A 165 -8.61 -13.85 -6.12
CA LEU A 165 -8.12 -13.15 -4.94
C LEU A 165 -8.93 -13.55 -3.70
N ASP A 166 -10.27 -13.60 -3.81
CA ASP A 166 -11.13 -14.03 -2.70
C ASP A 166 -10.80 -15.46 -2.26
N HIS A 167 -10.57 -16.36 -3.23
CA HIS A 167 -10.14 -17.73 -2.94
C HIS A 167 -8.81 -17.74 -2.19
N TYR A 168 -7.80 -17.05 -2.73
CA TYR A 168 -6.48 -17.00 -2.12
C TYR A 168 -6.56 -16.47 -0.68
N MET A 169 -7.26 -15.34 -0.48
CA MET A 169 -7.41 -14.67 0.81
C MET A 169 -8.20 -15.50 1.83
N GLY A 170 -9.25 -16.19 1.37
CA GLY A 170 -10.12 -17.02 2.21
C GLY A 170 -9.48 -18.34 2.66
N GLY A 171 -8.60 -18.93 1.86
CA GLY A 171 -8.00 -20.23 2.20
C GLY A 171 -6.84 -20.69 1.33
N GLY A 172 -6.70 -20.18 0.10
CA GLY A 172 -5.67 -20.66 -0.84
C GLY A 172 -4.24 -20.57 -0.30
N TRP A 173 -3.90 -19.53 0.48
CA TRP A 173 -2.58 -19.44 1.11
C TRP A 173 -2.31 -20.54 2.14
N ARG A 174 -3.34 -21.05 2.83
CA ARG A 174 -3.22 -22.19 3.77
C ARG A 174 -3.07 -23.53 3.05
N GLU A 175 -3.48 -23.57 1.79
CA GLU A 175 -3.25 -24.68 0.87
C GLU A 175 -1.86 -24.60 0.21
N ASN A 176 -1.02 -23.65 0.62
CA ASN A 176 0.28 -23.34 0.02
C ASN A 176 0.20 -23.02 -1.48
N ARG A 177 -0.91 -22.44 -1.94
CA ARG A 177 -0.99 -21.90 -3.30
C ARG A 177 -0.21 -20.60 -3.34
N ASP A 178 0.46 -20.34 -4.45
CA ASP A 178 1.13 -19.06 -4.71
C ASP A 178 0.17 -18.12 -5.45
N PRO A 179 0.17 -16.80 -5.16
CA PRO A 179 -0.69 -15.84 -5.84
C PRO A 179 -0.12 -15.35 -7.18
N SER A 180 1.17 -15.53 -7.42
CA SER A 180 1.85 -15.18 -8.68
C SER A 180 3.21 -15.91 -8.77
N PRO A 181 3.87 -15.92 -9.94
CA PRO A 181 5.27 -16.36 -10.05
C PRO A 181 6.24 -15.55 -9.19
N ASN A 182 5.83 -14.34 -8.82
CA ASN A 182 6.61 -13.36 -8.06
C ASN A 182 6.13 -13.30 -6.61
N PHE A 183 5.59 -14.38 -6.04
CA PHE A 183 5.36 -14.48 -4.61
C PHE A 183 5.30 -15.95 -4.20
N ASP A 184 6.28 -16.40 -3.41
CA ASP A 184 6.29 -17.76 -2.86
C ASP A 184 5.73 -17.74 -1.44
N THR A 185 4.51 -18.25 -1.29
CA THR A 185 3.76 -18.32 -0.03
C THR A 185 4.52 -19.13 1.02
N SER A 186 5.07 -20.28 0.61
CA SER A 186 5.74 -21.22 1.51
C SER A 186 7.08 -20.65 1.98
N ALA A 187 7.86 -20.08 1.07
CA ALA A 187 9.13 -19.45 1.39
C ALA A 187 8.94 -18.22 2.29
N TYR A 188 7.90 -17.42 2.06
CA TYR A 188 7.56 -16.28 2.92
C TYR A 188 7.28 -16.75 4.35
N LEU A 189 6.38 -17.72 4.51
CA LEU A 189 6.03 -18.27 5.83
C LEU A 189 7.20 -19.00 6.49
N ALA A 190 8.10 -19.61 5.73
CA ALA A 190 9.31 -20.25 6.26
C ALA A 190 10.26 -19.23 6.90
N ARG A 191 10.48 -18.10 6.23
CA ARG A 191 11.37 -17.01 6.65
C ARG A 191 10.77 -16.15 7.78
N HIS A 192 9.45 -16.06 7.83
CA HIS A 192 8.73 -15.21 8.78
C HIS A 192 7.91 -16.07 9.75
N SER A 193 8.62 -16.66 10.72
CA SER A 193 8.01 -17.56 11.70
C SER A 193 6.96 -16.88 12.57
N ASP A 194 7.09 -15.58 12.81
CA ASP A 194 6.11 -14.73 13.48
C ASP A 194 4.78 -14.70 12.71
N VAL A 195 4.81 -14.44 11.40
CA VAL A 195 3.63 -14.45 10.51
C VAL A 195 2.99 -15.83 10.50
N ARG A 196 3.82 -16.87 10.36
CA ARG A 196 3.36 -18.27 10.35
C ARG A 196 2.71 -18.67 11.68
N LEU A 197 3.32 -18.33 12.82
CA LEU A 197 2.79 -18.66 14.15
C LEU A 197 1.53 -17.87 14.48
N ALA A 198 1.43 -16.62 14.01
CA ALA A 198 0.23 -15.81 14.14
C ALA A 198 -0.89 -16.24 13.18
N GLY A 199 -0.60 -17.12 12.21
CA GLY A 199 -1.58 -17.60 11.23
C GLY A 199 -2.09 -16.50 10.30
N LEU A 200 -1.23 -15.51 10.01
CA LEU A 200 -1.56 -14.39 9.14
C LEU A 200 -1.38 -14.77 7.66
N ASN A 201 -2.22 -14.18 6.81
CA ASN A 201 -2.08 -14.33 5.37
C ASN A 201 -0.75 -13.69 4.91
N PRO A 202 0.14 -14.43 4.22
CA PRO A 202 1.47 -13.94 3.89
C PRO A 202 1.45 -12.81 2.85
N LEU A 203 0.54 -12.84 1.88
CA LEU A 203 0.45 -11.78 0.87
C LEU A 203 -0.12 -10.51 1.48
N GLU A 204 -1.17 -10.62 2.29
CA GLU A 204 -1.74 -9.49 3.02
C GLU A 204 -0.72 -8.89 3.98
N HIS A 205 -0.01 -9.73 4.74
CA HIS A 205 1.07 -9.28 5.60
C HIS A 205 2.19 -8.63 4.78
N PHE A 206 2.56 -9.18 3.63
CA PHE A 206 3.60 -8.58 2.79
C PHE A 206 3.20 -7.21 2.25
N LEU A 207 1.97 -7.06 1.77
CA LEU A 207 1.46 -5.82 1.19
C LEU A 207 1.15 -4.74 2.24
N GLY A 208 0.80 -5.16 3.46
CA GLY A 208 0.52 -4.27 4.60
C GLY A 208 1.73 -3.95 5.49
N SER A 209 2.66 -4.89 5.66
CA SER A 209 3.77 -4.82 6.64
C SER A 209 5.12 -5.24 6.07
N GLY A 210 5.18 -6.28 5.22
CA GLY A 210 6.44 -6.84 4.73
C GLY A 210 7.23 -5.92 3.78
N PHE A 211 6.55 -5.12 2.95
CA PHE A 211 7.18 -4.06 2.16
C PHE A 211 7.91 -3.04 3.06
N PHE A 212 7.44 -2.84 4.29
CA PHE A 212 7.90 -1.83 5.24
C PHE A 212 9.06 -2.26 6.13
N GLU A 213 9.51 -3.52 6.02
CA GLU A 213 10.60 -4.09 6.82
C GLU A 213 11.89 -4.35 6.00
N ASP A 214 12.12 -3.62 4.90
CA ASP A 214 13.22 -3.86 3.94
C ASP A 214 13.24 -5.28 3.34
N ARG A 215 12.10 -6.00 3.36
CA ARG A 215 11.98 -7.37 2.84
C ARG A 215 11.74 -7.36 1.32
N ILE A 216 12.68 -6.78 0.56
CA ILE A 216 12.64 -6.74 -0.91
C ILE A 216 13.07 -8.12 -1.50
N PHE A 217 12.42 -8.47 -2.60
CA PHE A 217 12.29 -9.76 -3.28
C PHE A 217 13.59 -10.49 -3.73
N PHE A 218 13.53 -11.83 -3.81
CA PHE A 218 14.37 -12.68 -4.69
C PHE A 218 13.46 -13.52 -5.61
N PRO A 219 13.75 -13.64 -6.91
CA PRO A 219 12.95 -14.40 -7.87
C PRO A 219 12.98 -15.90 -7.59
N ALA A 220 11.91 -16.60 -7.97
CA ALA A 220 11.81 -18.04 -7.93
C ALA A 220 12.88 -18.70 -8.83
N GLY A 221 13.67 -19.61 -8.24
CA GLY A 221 14.54 -20.53 -8.95
C GLY A 221 16.00 -20.10 -9.09
N ALA A 222 16.85 -20.75 -8.29
CA ALA A 222 18.24 -21.08 -8.64
C ALA A 222 18.43 -22.58 -8.43
#